data_AF-A0A0S1XEY0-F1
#
_entry.id   AF-A0A0S1XEY0-F1
#
_cell.length_a   1.000
_cell.length_b   1.000
_cell.length_c   1.000
_cell.angle_alpha   90.00
_cell.angle_beta   90.00
_cell.angle_gamma   90.00
#
_symmetry.space_group_name_H-M   'P 1'
#
loop_
_entity.id
_entity.type
_entity.pdbx_description
1 polymer ?
#
loop_
_entity_poly.entity_id
_entity_poly.type
_entity_poly.pdbx_seq_one_letter_code
_entity_poly.pdbx_strand_id
1 'polypeptide(L)'
;MKVKYCVVFLLILGIIPLMIEDTAFLKSSAVLMITSVGMLLTRKRREDVKFDYIRYSLVKILTGDVGSSIYGIILFVILAMALTTWLPDGIEEKNYPLIAGTVFYLVAFFALFLWASPSKKEKPKGFRQTRVLIMALSKPNWSIEDLKKATCEDLLHNRKRLNVNPIFIAVNKHRSEIKKLILIVSKEIVTNRDYAERIKAIADKLKECFSREIEIEEWLIDDANDLNRIRGDLLPKLERIIREESAEEITIDITGGTAAISGALTLLAVKEDIQAQYLRQDRLEIQKIDIDVFDLGDLWREFSERLMEKTS
;
A
#
# COMPACT_ATOMS: atom_id res chain seq x y z
N MET A 1 -8.91 -20.50 -7.00
CA MET A 1 -9.70 -20.47 -8.26
C MET A 1 -11.20 -20.77 -8.04
N LYS A 2 -11.60 -21.82 -7.32
CA LYS A 2 -13.01 -22.21 -7.13
C LYS A 2 -13.94 -21.13 -6.51
N VAL A 3 -13.44 -20.27 -5.63
CA VAL A 3 -14.24 -19.22 -4.97
C VAL A 3 -14.68 -18.11 -5.94
N LYS A 4 -13.82 -17.73 -6.91
CA LYS A 4 -14.11 -16.64 -7.86
C LYS A 4 -15.28 -16.96 -8.79
N TYR A 5 -15.41 -18.21 -9.23
CA TYR A 5 -16.53 -18.65 -10.09
C TYR A 5 -17.86 -18.70 -9.34
N CYS A 6 -17.84 -19.01 -8.04
CA CYS A 6 -19.04 -19.05 -7.19
C CYS A 6 -19.59 -17.64 -6.94
N VAL A 7 -18.71 -16.64 -6.72
CA VAL A 7 -19.10 -15.22 -6.61
C VAL A 7 -19.75 -14.72 -7.89
N VAL A 8 -19.13 -14.97 -9.04
CA VAL A 8 -19.67 -14.53 -10.34
C VAL A 8 -21.02 -15.20 -10.62
N PHE A 9 -21.17 -16.49 -10.31
CA PHE A 9 -22.44 -17.21 -10.46
C PHE A 9 -23.55 -16.66 -9.55
N LEU A 10 -23.23 -16.33 -8.28
CA LEU A 10 -24.19 -15.71 -7.34
C LEU A 10 -24.56 -14.28 -7.73
N LEU A 11 -23.60 -13.50 -8.25
CA LEU A 11 -23.87 -12.16 -8.78
C LEU A 11 -24.77 -12.23 -10.03
N ILE A 12 -24.55 -13.20 -10.92
CA ILE A 12 -25.41 -13.43 -12.09
C ILE A 12 -26.82 -13.86 -11.65
N LEU A 13 -26.94 -14.78 -10.68
CA LEU A 13 -28.23 -15.17 -10.10
C LEU A 13 -28.95 -14.00 -9.41
N GLY A 14 -28.21 -13.05 -8.83
CA GLY A 14 -28.75 -11.83 -8.22
C GLY A 14 -29.26 -10.77 -9.21
N ILE A 15 -28.98 -10.90 -10.51
CA ILE A 15 -29.51 -10.02 -11.58
C ILE A 15 -30.84 -10.54 -12.14
N ILE A 16 -31.12 -11.84 -11.99
CA ILE A 16 -32.35 -12.49 -12.47
C ILE A 16 -33.67 -11.99 -11.86
N PRO A 17 -33.74 -11.39 -10.64
CA PRO A 17 -35.02 -10.97 -10.09
C PRO A 17 -35.70 -9.78 -10.79
N LEU A 18 -35.07 -9.15 -11.78
CA LEU A 18 -35.53 -7.90 -12.43
C LEU A 18 -36.85 -8.01 -13.21
N MET A 19 -37.49 -9.19 -13.28
CA MET A 19 -38.65 -9.47 -14.15
C MET A 19 -39.77 -10.29 -13.46
N ILE A 20 -39.82 -10.34 -12.13
CA ILE A 20 -40.74 -11.21 -11.40
C ILE A 20 -41.66 -10.38 -10.50
N GLU A 21 -42.90 -10.84 -10.28
CA GLU A 21 -43.84 -10.30 -9.30
C GLU A 21 -43.16 -9.90 -7.98
N ASP A 22 -43.58 -8.80 -7.35
CA ASP A 22 -42.91 -8.25 -6.16
C ASP A 22 -42.77 -9.25 -5.01
N THR A 23 -43.73 -10.18 -4.89
CA THR A 23 -43.67 -11.25 -3.89
C THR A 23 -42.56 -12.26 -4.16
N ALA A 24 -42.24 -12.54 -5.42
CA ALA A 24 -41.13 -13.38 -5.82
C ALA A 24 -39.80 -12.63 -5.71
N PHE A 25 -39.77 -11.33 -6.00
CA PHE A 25 -38.63 -10.46 -5.71
C PHE A 25 -38.28 -10.45 -4.22
N LEU A 26 -39.28 -10.29 -3.34
CA LEU A 26 -39.10 -10.36 -1.89
C LEU A 26 -38.52 -11.71 -1.45
N LYS A 27 -39.11 -12.83 -1.92
CA LYS A 27 -38.67 -14.19 -1.55
C LYS A 27 -37.23 -14.45 -2.00
N SER A 28 -36.89 -14.09 -3.24
CA SER A 28 -35.54 -14.27 -3.78
C SER A 28 -34.52 -13.40 -3.05
N SER A 29 -34.85 -12.14 -2.76
CA SER A 29 -34.00 -11.22 -1.99
C SER A 29 -33.77 -11.69 -0.55
N ALA A 30 -34.80 -12.25 0.10
CA ALA A 30 -34.67 -12.85 1.43
C ALA A 30 -33.72 -14.06 1.43
N VAL A 31 -33.86 -14.97 0.46
CA VAL A 31 -32.96 -16.12 0.29
C VAL A 31 -31.52 -15.67 0.02
N LEU A 32 -31.35 -14.67 -0.86
CA LEU A 32 -30.04 -14.10 -1.16
C LEU A 32 -29.44 -13.47 0.10
N MET A 33 -30.22 -12.72 0.89
CA MET A 33 -29.75 -12.11 2.14
C MET A 33 -29.27 -13.16 3.14
N ILE A 34 -30.08 -14.19 3.41
CA ILE A 34 -29.75 -15.25 4.37
C ILE A 34 -28.47 -15.97 3.94
N THR A 35 -28.36 -16.34 2.67
CA THR A 35 -27.16 -17.04 2.16
C THR A 35 -25.92 -16.16 2.20
N SER A 36 -26.03 -14.89 1.79
CA SER A 36 -24.94 -13.91 1.78
C SER A 36 -24.43 -13.60 3.19
N VAL A 37 -25.34 -13.36 4.13
CA VAL A 37 -25.00 -13.13 5.54
C VAL A 37 -24.41 -14.39 6.15
N GLY A 38 -24.95 -15.58 5.84
CA GLY A 38 -24.37 -16.86 6.26
C GLY A 38 -22.93 -17.04 5.77
N MET A 39 -22.65 -16.70 4.51
CA MET A 39 -21.29 -16.70 3.95
C MET A 39 -20.38 -15.70 4.67
N LEU A 40 -20.84 -14.47 4.90
CA LEU A 40 -20.07 -13.47 5.61
C LEU A 40 -19.76 -13.90 7.05
N LEU A 41 -20.73 -14.47 7.77
CA LEU A 41 -20.55 -14.95 9.15
C LEU A 41 -19.62 -16.16 9.22
N THR A 42 -19.73 -17.11 8.29
CA THR A 42 -18.81 -18.26 8.23
C THR A 42 -17.38 -17.83 7.92
N ARG A 43 -17.19 -16.81 7.06
CA ARG A 43 -15.89 -16.19 6.82
C ARG A 43 -15.36 -15.44 8.03
N LYS A 44 -16.19 -14.62 8.69
CA LYS A 44 -15.83 -13.90 9.91
C LYS A 44 -15.33 -14.84 11.00
N ARG A 45 -15.94 -16.02 11.14
CA ARG A 45 -15.48 -17.07 12.08
C ARG A 45 -14.13 -17.69 11.71
N ARG A 46 -13.74 -17.67 10.44
CA ARG A 46 -12.47 -18.26 9.95
C ARG A 46 -11.31 -17.26 9.89
N GLU A 47 -11.58 -16.01 9.56
CA GLU A 47 -10.55 -15.03 9.18
C GLU A 47 -10.42 -13.82 10.15
N ASP A 48 -11.07 -13.87 11.32
CA ASP A 48 -11.08 -12.79 12.33
C ASP A 48 -11.29 -11.38 11.72
N VAL A 49 -12.26 -11.27 10.81
CA VAL A 49 -12.52 -10.04 10.06
C VAL A 49 -12.99 -8.94 11.00
N LYS A 50 -12.14 -7.93 11.21
CA LYS A 50 -12.41 -6.75 12.03
C LYS A 50 -13.42 -5.82 11.36
N PHE A 51 -14.27 -5.16 12.16
CA PHE A 51 -15.26 -4.19 11.68
C PHE A 51 -14.64 -3.00 10.95
N ASP A 52 -13.38 -2.67 11.23
CA ASP A 52 -12.64 -1.59 10.55
C ASP A 52 -12.56 -1.81 9.02
N TYR A 53 -12.56 -3.08 8.60
CA TYR A 53 -12.60 -3.46 7.18
C TYR A 53 -13.91 -3.08 6.48
N ILE A 54 -15.03 -3.19 7.21
CA ILE A 54 -16.36 -2.82 6.71
C ILE A 54 -16.44 -1.31 6.53
N ARG A 55 -15.94 -0.56 7.52
CA ARG A 55 -15.85 0.90 7.46
C ARG A 55 -14.97 1.37 6.30
N TYR A 56 -13.82 0.71 6.10
CA TYR A 56 -12.91 0.99 4.97
C TYR A 56 -13.60 0.83 3.61
N SER A 57 -14.24 -0.32 3.44
CA SER A 57 -14.96 -0.66 2.21
C SER A 57 -16.07 0.35 1.91
N LEU A 58 -16.84 0.75 2.93
CA LEU A 58 -17.89 1.77 2.79
C LEU A 58 -17.33 3.13 2.38
N VAL A 59 -16.25 3.60 3.02
CA VAL A 59 -15.63 4.88 2.67
C VAL A 59 -15.16 4.84 1.21
N LYS A 60 -14.48 3.77 0.78
CA LYS A 60 -14.06 3.60 -0.62
C LYS A 60 -15.21 3.64 -1.63
N ILE A 61 -16.34 3.01 -1.27
CA ILE A 61 -17.55 3.03 -2.09
C ILE A 61 -18.10 4.45 -2.22
N LEU A 62 -18.20 5.17 -1.10
CA LEU A 62 -18.75 6.53 -1.05
C LEU A 62 -17.84 7.57 -1.71
N THR A 63 -16.52 7.40 -1.65
CA THR A 63 -15.55 8.32 -2.27
C THR A 63 -15.35 8.07 -3.76
N GLY A 64 -15.99 7.04 -4.35
CA GLY A 64 -15.86 6.72 -5.76
C GLY A 64 -14.53 6.05 -6.16
N ASP A 65 -13.66 5.75 -5.19
CA ASP A 65 -12.37 5.04 -5.39
C ASP A 65 -12.56 3.55 -5.79
N VAL A 66 -13.81 3.11 -5.92
CA VAL A 66 -14.22 1.79 -6.41
C VAL A 66 -14.00 1.60 -7.92
N GLY A 67 -13.72 2.67 -8.68
CA GLY A 67 -13.48 2.61 -10.13
C GLY A 67 -12.30 1.75 -10.56
N SER A 68 -11.42 1.37 -9.63
CA SER A 68 -10.29 0.48 -9.88
C SER A 68 -10.66 -1.02 -9.88
N SER A 69 -11.89 -1.38 -9.47
CA SER A 69 -12.33 -2.78 -9.44
C SER A 69 -13.71 -2.97 -10.10
N ILE A 70 -13.83 -3.98 -10.97
CA ILE A 70 -15.10 -4.31 -11.65
C ILE A 70 -16.24 -4.55 -10.65
N TYR A 71 -15.91 -5.15 -9.48
CA TYR A 71 -16.86 -5.39 -8.39
C TYR A 71 -17.38 -4.10 -7.77
N GLY A 72 -16.51 -3.09 -7.62
CA GLY A 72 -16.87 -1.79 -7.10
C GLY A 72 -17.83 -1.02 -8.00
N ILE A 73 -17.58 -1.06 -9.31
CA ILE A 73 -18.47 -0.44 -10.32
C ILE A 73 -19.84 -1.11 -10.31
N ILE A 74 -19.90 -2.44 -10.31
CA ILE A 74 -21.17 -3.18 -10.26
C ILE A 74 -21.94 -2.84 -8.97
N LEU A 75 -21.25 -2.79 -7.82
CA LEU A 75 -21.85 -2.40 -6.54
C LEU A 75 -22.43 -0.99 -6.59
N PHE A 76 -21.69 -0.03 -7.13
CA PHE A 76 -22.15 1.35 -7.24
C PHE A 76 -23.40 1.45 -8.12
N VAL A 77 -23.42 0.79 -9.27
CA VAL A 77 -24.57 0.78 -10.18
C VAL A 77 -25.79 0.15 -9.52
N ILE A 78 -25.63 -0.98 -8.83
CA ILE A 78 -26.72 -1.66 -8.11
C ILE A 78 -27.26 -0.79 -6.98
N LEU A 79 -26.38 -0.18 -6.19
CA LEU A 79 -26.76 0.72 -5.11
C LEU A 79 -27.52 1.94 -5.65
N ALA A 80 -27.04 2.53 -6.75
CA ALA A 80 -27.70 3.63 -7.41
C ALA A 80 -29.10 3.24 -7.91
N MET A 81 -29.25 2.11 -8.61
CA MET A 81 -30.56 1.62 -9.07
C MET A 81 -31.51 1.40 -7.89
N ALA A 82 -31.10 0.62 -6.89
CA ALA A 82 -31.95 0.32 -5.74
C ALA A 82 -32.44 1.58 -4.99
N LEU A 83 -31.58 2.60 -4.87
CA LEU A 83 -31.90 3.84 -4.15
C LEU A 83 -32.63 4.88 -4.99
N THR A 84 -32.52 4.86 -6.32
CA THR A 84 -33.11 5.88 -7.20
C THR A 84 -34.37 5.42 -7.92
N THR A 85 -34.55 4.11 -8.12
CA THR A 85 -35.73 3.56 -8.78
C THR A 85 -36.53 2.69 -7.83
N TRP A 86 -36.02 1.53 -7.42
CA TRP A 86 -36.85 0.53 -6.73
C TRP A 86 -37.40 0.98 -5.37
N LEU A 87 -36.56 1.64 -4.56
CA LEU A 87 -36.98 2.07 -3.24
C LEU A 87 -37.95 3.27 -3.31
N PRO A 88 -37.70 4.33 -4.10
CA PRO A 88 -38.69 5.39 -4.33
C PRO A 88 -40.01 4.87 -4.89
N ASP A 89 -39.99 4.08 -5.96
CA ASP A 89 -41.20 3.54 -6.60
C ASP A 89 -42.03 2.72 -5.60
N GLY A 90 -41.37 1.86 -4.81
CA GLY A 90 -42.03 1.08 -3.78
C GLY A 90 -42.68 1.93 -2.69
N ILE A 91 -42.07 3.06 -2.31
CA ILE A 91 -42.61 4.00 -1.31
C ILE A 91 -43.82 4.75 -1.89
N GLU A 92 -43.71 5.27 -3.11
CA GLU A 92 -44.78 6.02 -3.79
C GLU A 92 -46.03 5.15 -3.98
N GLU A 93 -45.84 3.90 -4.42
CA GLU A 93 -46.93 2.94 -4.64
C GLU A 93 -47.42 2.25 -3.36
N LYS A 94 -46.75 2.47 -2.22
CA LYS A 94 -46.97 1.73 -0.96
C LYS A 94 -46.84 0.21 -1.14
N ASN A 95 -45.96 -0.21 -2.04
CA ASN A 95 -45.67 -1.59 -2.36
C ASN A 95 -44.68 -2.17 -1.34
N TYR A 96 -45.20 -2.60 -0.18
CA TYR A 96 -44.37 -3.14 0.90
C TYR A 96 -43.49 -4.33 0.48
N PRO A 97 -43.96 -5.29 -0.34
CA PRO A 97 -43.09 -6.36 -0.87
C PRO A 97 -41.88 -5.83 -1.63
N LEU A 98 -42.05 -4.82 -2.49
CA LEU A 98 -40.95 -4.20 -3.23
C LEU A 98 -39.97 -3.46 -2.31
N ILE A 99 -40.48 -2.68 -1.34
CA ILE A 99 -39.64 -1.99 -0.34
C ILE A 99 -38.79 -3.00 0.45
N ALA A 100 -39.44 -4.03 1.03
CA ALA A 100 -38.75 -5.02 1.84
C ALA A 100 -37.77 -5.86 1.02
N GLY A 101 -38.15 -6.23 -0.21
CA GLY A 101 -37.29 -6.92 -1.16
C GLY A 101 -36.04 -6.11 -1.47
N THR A 102 -36.19 -4.80 -1.73
CA THR A 102 -35.08 -3.89 -2.03
C THR A 102 -34.12 -3.76 -0.85
N VAL A 103 -34.65 -3.64 0.37
CA VAL A 103 -33.82 -3.61 1.59
C VAL A 103 -33.05 -4.92 1.77
N PHE A 104 -33.71 -6.08 1.63
CA PHE A 104 -33.04 -7.38 1.73
C PHE A 104 -31.98 -7.56 0.65
N TYR A 105 -32.27 -7.14 -0.57
CA TYR A 105 -31.35 -7.19 -1.69
C TYR A 105 -30.09 -6.36 -1.42
N LEU A 106 -30.24 -5.12 -0.94
CA LEU A 106 -29.11 -4.26 -0.59
C LEU A 106 -28.24 -4.86 0.52
N VAL A 107 -28.86 -5.39 1.58
CA VAL A 107 -28.14 -6.06 2.67
C VAL A 107 -27.40 -7.29 2.15
N ALA A 108 -28.06 -8.10 1.33
CA ALA A 108 -27.46 -9.30 0.74
C ALA A 108 -26.24 -8.96 -0.11
N PHE A 109 -26.39 -7.98 -1.00
CA PHE A 109 -25.35 -7.57 -1.93
C PHE A 109 -24.15 -6.97 -1.18
N PHE A 110 -24.40 -6.16 -0.14
CA PHE A 110 -23.35 -5.64 0.72
C PHE A 110 -22.62 -6.76 1.48
N ALA A 111 -23.36 -7.74 2.00
CA ALA A 111 -22.76 -8.91 2.66
C ALA A 111 -21.91 -9.76 1.70
N LEU A 112 -22.37 -9.98 0.47
CA LEU A 112 -21.59 -10.66 -0.59
C LEU A 112 -20.35 -9.88 -0.96
N PHE A 113 -20.45 -8.56 -1.12
CA PHE A 113 -19.31 -7.72 -1.42
C PHE A 113 -18.25 -7.83 -0.34
N LEU A 114 -18.63 -7.69 0.94
CA LEU A 114 -17.71 -7.87 2.05
C LEU A 114 -17.13 -9.29 2.10
N TRP A 115 -17.94 -10.31 1.80
CA TRP A 115 -17.49 -11.69 1.74
C TRP A 115 -16.54 -12.00 0.58
N ALA A 116 -16.69 -11.32 -0.57
CA ALA A 116 -15.82 -11.50 -1.73
C ALA A 116 -14.55 -10.63 -1.65
N SER A 117 -14.60 -9.53 -0.90
CA SER A 117 -13.50 -8.59 -0.83
C SER A 117 -12.31 -9.21 -0.08
N PRO A 118 -11.06 -9.09 -0.59
CA PRO A 118 -9.91 -9.77 -0.01
C PRO A 118 -9.70 -9.32 1.44
N SER A 119 -9.56 -10.27 2.36
CA SER A 119 -9.20 -9.96 3.75
C SER A 119 -7.82 -9.36 3.75
N LYS A 120 -7.61 -8.26 4.48
CA LYS A 120 -6.25 -7.83 4.82
C LYS A 120 -5.59 -9.02 5.51
N LYS A 121 -4.50 -9.55 4.95
CA LYS A 121 -3.63 -10.45 5.71
C LYS A 121 -3.23 -9.69 6.97
N GLU A 122 -3.28 -10.33 8.14
CA GLU A 122 -2.70 -9.72 9.33
C GLU A 122 -1.22 -9.43 9.01
N LYS A 123 -0.86 -8.15 8.96
CA LYS A 123 0.55 -7.80 8.79
C LYS A 123 1.28 -8.37 10.00
N PRO A 124 2.39 -9.09 9.82
CA PRO A 124 3.16 -9.62 10.93
C PRO A 124 3.46 -8.50 11.93
N LYS A 125 3.16 -8.77 13.21
CA LYS A 125 3.45 -7.85 14.30
C LYS A 125 4.96 -7.80 14.49
N GLY A 126 5.54 -6.62 14.32
CA GLY A 126 6.97 -6.39 14.48
C GLY A 126 7.71 -6.09 13.17
N PHE A 127 8.99 -5.76 13.32
CA PHE A 127 9.89 -5.45 12.22
C PHE A 127 10.37 -6.74 11.58
N ARG A 128 10.12 -6.93 10.28
CA ARG A 128 10.66 -8.07 9.53
C ARG A 128 11.98 -7.67 8.85
N GLN A 129 12.91 -8.62 8.81
CA GLN A 129 14.09 -8.50 7.97
C GLN A 129 13.70 -8.74 6.50
N THR A 130 14.50 -8.24 5.58
CA THR A 130 14.12 -8.14 4.17
C THR A 130 15.23 -8.68 3.27
N ARG A 131 14.84 -9.23 2.12
CA ARG A 131 15.80 -9.62 1.08
C ARG A 131 16.13 -8.47 0.13
N VAL A 132 15.15 -7.60 -0.13
CA VAL A 132 15.31 -6.40 -0.97
C VAL A 132 15.04 -5.15 -0.14
N LEU A 133 16.04 -4.27 -0.03
CA LEU A 133 15.88 -2.95 0.57
C LEU A 133 15.91 -1.90 -0.54
N ILE A 134 14.88 -1.07 -0.61
CA ILE A 134 14.80 0.07 -1.53
C ILE A 134 14.96 1.35 -0.71
N MET A 135 15.90 2.22 -1.06
CA MET A 135 16.12 3.46 -0.32
C MET A 135 16.48 4.62 -1.25
N ALA A 136 15.97 5.81 -0.93
CA ALA A 136 16.34 7.03 -1.64
C ALA A 136 17.56 7.71 -1.00
N LEU A 137 18.48 8.16 -1.85
CA LEU A 137 19.66 8.91 -1.41
C LEU A 137 19.38 10.41 -1.48
N SER A 138 19.56 11.08 -0.36
CA SER A 138 19.66 12.55 -0.32
C SER A 138 21.03 13.00 -0.83
N LYS A 139 21.14 14.29 -1.18
CA LYS A 139 22.41 14.92 -1.58
C LYS A 139 23.50 14.65 -0.53
N PRO A 140 24.60 13.97 -0.88
CA PRO A 140 25.68 13.66 0.05
C PRO A 140 26.28 14.94 0.66
N ASN A 141 26.41 14.96 1.99
CA ASN A 141 27.07 16.05 2.73
C ASN A 141 28.21 15.53 3.63
N TRP A 142 28.99 14.58 3.10
CA TRP A 142 30.11 13.89 3.77
C TRP A 142 31.22 13.64 2.75
N SER A 143 32.50 13.69 3.15
CA SER A 143 33.63 13.51 2.22
C SER A 143 33.98 12.04 1.97
N ILE A 144 34.52 11.73 0.79
CA ILE A 144 34.98 10.38 0.45
C ILE A 144 36.10 9.95 1.41
N GLU A 145 36.94 10.89 1.83
CA GLU A 145 38.03 10.68 2.77
C GLU A 145 37.53 10.23 4.14
N ASP A 146 36.44 10.82 4.63
CA ASP A 146 35.83 10.42 5.90
C ASP A 146 35.28 9.00 5.83
N LEU A 147 34.64 8.64 4.71
CA LEU A 147 34.12 7.29 4.48
C LEU A 147 35.24 6.26 4.40
N LYS A 148 36.35 6.58 3.71
CA LYS A 148 37.53 5.69 3.60
C LYS A 148 38.22 5.46 4.94
N LYS A 149 38.28 6.49 5.80
CA LYS A 149 38.87 6.41 7.16
C LYS A 149 37.97 5.74 8.19
N ALA A 150 36.67 5.58 7.88
CA ALA A 150 35.73 4.94 8.78
C ALA A 150 35.86 3.41 8.69
N THR A 151 35.90 2.77 9.86
CA THR A 151 35.75 1.31 9.94
C THR A 151 34.28 0.95 9.75
N CYS A 152 33.98 -0.30 9.36
CA CYS A 152 32.60 -0.75 9.28
C CYS A 152 31.87 -0.63 10.62
N GLU A 153 32.56 -0.88 11.73
CA GLU A 153 32.00 -0.67 13.06
C GLU A 153 31.64 0.80 13.36
N ASP A 154 32.44 1.75 12.86
CA ASP A 154 32.12 3.17 12.98
C ASP A 154 30.83 3.55 12.25
N LEU A 155 30.60 2.93 11.09
CA LEU A 155 29.47 3.19 10.21
C LEU A 155 28.19 2.49 10.72
N LEU A 156 28.30 1.22 11.09
CA LEU A 156 27.16 0.38 11.50
C LEU A 156 26.59 0.76 12.88
N HIS A 157 27.43 1.31 13.78
CA HIS A 157 27.04 1.67 15.16
C HIS A 157 27.14 3.17 15.44
N ASN A 158 27.27 3.99 14.39
CA ASN A 158 27.34 5.44 14.46
C ASN A 158 28.42 6.04 15.37
N ARG A 159 29.58 5.39 15.54
CA ARG A 159 30.60 5.82 16.53
C ARG A 159 31.20 7.19 16.23
N LYS A 160 31.33 7.52 14.94
CA LYS A 160 31.91 8.80 14.45
C LYS A 160 30.87 9.85 14.04
N ARG A 161 29.57 9.56 14.20
CA ARG A 161 28.46 10.47 13.82
C ARG A 161 28.58 11.06 12.41
N LEU A 162 28.98 10.24 11.44
CA LEU A 162 29.06 10.67 10.05
C LEU A 162 27.66 10.71 9.43
N ASN A 163 27.40 11.70 8.58
CA ASN A 163 26.12 11.85 7.88
C ASN A 163 25.77 10.67 6.96
N VAL A 164 26.74 9.81 6.65
CA VAL A 164 26.55 8.59 5.85
C VAL A 164 26.06 7.40 6.69
N ASN A 165 26.23 7.43 8.02
CA ASN A 165 25.90 6.33 8.92
C ASN A 165 24.44 5.88 8.86
N PRO A 166 23.44 6.77 8.68
CA PRO A 166 22.05 6.35 8.48
C PRO A 166 21.86 5.24 7.44
N ILE A 167 22.59 5.30 6.32
CA ILE A 167 22.52 4.31 5.24
C ILE A 167 23.00 2.95 5.77
N PHE A 168 24.15 2.92 6.44
CA PHE A 168 24.74 1.70 6.99
C PHE A 168 23.89 1.08 8.09
N ILE A 169 23.29 1.90 8.97
CA ILE A 169 22.41 1.44 10.04
C ILE A 169 21.14 0.80 9.46
N ALA A 170 20.53 1.45 8.46
CA ALA A 170 19.35 0.94 7.78
C ALA A 170 19.61 -0.43 7.12
N VAL A 171 20.75 -0.58 6.44
CA VAL A 171 21.16 -1.85 5.83
C VAL A 171 21.49 -2.91 6.90
N ASN A 172 22.18 -2.51 7.98
CA ASN A 172 22.59 -3.43 9.05
C ASN A 172 21.40 -4.12 9.73
N LYS A 173 20.26 -3.43 9.81
CA LYS A 173 19.03 -3.99 10.37
C LYS A 173 18.57 -5.26 9.62
N HIS A 174 18.92 -5.40 8.35
CA HIS A 174 18.58 -6.52 7.47
C HIS A 174 19.73 -7.48 7.18
N ARG A 175 20.87 -7.36 7.88
CA ARG A 175 22.14 -8.06 7.59
C ARG A 175 22.02 -9.59 7.40
N SER A 176 21.09 -10.23 8.09
CA SER A 176 20.87 -11.69 8.05
C SER A 176 20.19 -12.18 6.76
N GLU A 177 19.42 -11.33 6.07
CA GLU A 177 18.56 -11.74 4.96
C GLU A 177 18.78 -10.94 3.67
N ILE A 178 19.33 -9.74 3.76
CA ILE A 178 19.49 -8.85 2.60
C ILE A 178 20.36 -9.48 1.51
N LYS A 179 19.85 -9.43 0.28
CA LYS A 179 20.53 -9.88 -0.94
C LYS A 179 20.63 -8.78 -1.97
N LYS A 180 19.68 -7.85 -2.00
CA LYS A 180 19.61 -6.76 -2.96
C LYS A 180 19.36 -5.42 -2.27
N LEU A 181 20.12 -4.41 -2.64
CA LEU A 181 19.96 -3.03 -2.23
C LEU A 181 19.71 -2.18 -3.48
N ILE A 182 18.59 -1.48 -3.50
CA ILE A 182 18.21 -0.58 -4.58
C ILE A 182 18.36 0.85 -4.08
N LEU A 183 19.24 1.61 -4.72
CA LEU A 183 19.51 3.01 -4.41
C LEU A 183 18.77 3.90 -5.41
N ILE A 184 17.78 4.65 -4.95
CA ILE A 184 17.08 5.64 -5.77
C ILE A 184 17.87 6.95 -5.74
N VAL A 185 18.25 7.43 -6.91
CA VAL A 185 19.09 8.62 -7.09
C VAL A 185 18.50 9.50 -8.20
N SER A 186 18.49 10.82 -8.02
CA SER A 186 18.10 11.72 -9.10
C SER A 186 19.19 11.83 -10.16
N LYS A 187 18.79 11.98 -11.43
CA LYS A 187 19.74 12.19 -12.54
C LYS A 187 20.60 13.44 -12.33
N GLU A 188 20.04 14.49 -11.73
CA GLU A 188 20.76 15.71 -11.35
C GLU A 188 21.95 15.42 -10.42
N ILE A 189 21.80 14.48 -9.48
CA ILE A 189 22.89 14.12 -8.57
C ILE A 189 23.97 13.35 -9.34
N VAL A 190 23.59 12.42 -10.22
CA VAL A 190 24.54 11.57 -10.94
C VAL A 190 25.30 12.31 -12.05
N THR A 191 24.73 13.37 -12.64
CA THR A 191 25.45 14.20 -13.63
C THR A 191 26.60 14.98 -13.02
N ASN A 192 26.60 15.19 -11.70
CA ASN A 192 27.73 15.76 -10.98
C ASN A 192 28.76 14.66 -10.65
N ARG A 193 29.97 14.82 -11.18
CA ARG A 193 31.06 13.84 -11.03
C ARG A 193 31.43 13.54 -9.57
N ASP A 194 31.48 14.56 -8.71
CA ASP A 194 31.82 14.37 -7.28
C ASP A 194 30.74 13.52 -6.58
N TYR A 195 29.47 13.76 -6.89
CA TYR A 195 28.38 12.97 -6.31
C TYR A 195 28.33 11.54 -6.84
N ALA A 196 28.57 11.33 -8.14
CA ALA A 196 28.69 10.00 -8.71
C ALA A 196 29.82 9.20 -8.04
N GLU A 197 30.98 9.82 -7.82
CA GLU A 197 32.10 9.20 -7.11
C GLU A 197 31.75 8.86 -5.64
N ARG A 198 30.97 9.71 -4.96
CA ARG A 198 30.46 9.45 -3.61
C ARG A 198 29.47 8.29 -3.56
N ILE A 199 28.52 8.20 -4.50
CA ILE A 199 27.56 7.09 -4.56
C ILE A 199 28.31 5.76 -4.77
N LYS A 200 29.28 5.75 -5.69
CA LYS A 200 30.14 4.59 -5.91
C LYS A 200 30.93 4.23 -4.64
N ALA A 201 31.49 5.21 -3.94
CA ALA A 201 32.21 4.98 -2.69
C ALA A 201 31.31 4.38 -1.59
N ILE A 202 30.04 4.80 -1.50
CA ILE A 202 29.05 4.16 -0.61
C ILE A 202 28.86 2.70 -1.01
N ALA A 203 28.60 2.44 -2.29
CA ALA A 203 28.34 1.08 -2.79
C ALA A 203 29.52 0.14 -2.50
N ASP A 204 30.75 0.59 -2.75
CA ASP A 204 31.97 -0.16 -2.47
C ASP A 204 32.13 -0.42 -0.97
N LYS A 205 31.89 0.59 -0.13
CA LYS A 205 32.02 0.46 1.33
C LYS A 205 30.92 -0.43 1.92
N LEU A 206 29.71 -0.42 1.37
CA LEU A 206 28.65 -1.34 1.76
C LEU A 206 29.03 -2.79 1.44
N LYS A 207 29.57 -3.05 0.24
CA LYS A 207 30.07 -4.39 -0.13
C LYS A 207 31.19 -4.85 0.81
N GLU A 208 32.11 -3.95 1.15
CA GLU A 208 33.17 -4.22 2.15
C GLU A 208 32.57 -4.63 3.50
N CYS A 209 31.62 -3.85 4.03
CA CYS A 209 31.12 -4.04 5.39
C CYS A 209 30.17 -5.23 5.58
N PHE A 210 29.50 -5.66 4.52
CA PHE A 210 28.50 -6.72 4.64
C PHE A 210 28.99 -8.11 4.22
N SER A 211 30.19 -8.23 3.64
CA SER A 211 30.94 -9.49 3.30
C SER A 211 30.20 -10.54 2.46
N ARG A 212 28.88 -10.41 2.30
CA ARG A 212 28.00 -11.15 1.42
C ARG A 212 27.88 -10.40 0.10
N GLU A 213 27.63 -11.12 -0.97
CA GLU A 213 27.30 -10.57 -2.30
C GLU A 213 25.94 -9.86 -2.25
N ILE A 214 25.88 -8.69 -1.63
CA ILE A 214 24.73 -7.79 -1.78
C ILE A 214 24.82 -7.21 -3.19
N GLU A 215 23.83 -7.50 -4.00
CA GLU A 215 23.62 -6.86 -5.29
C GLU A 215 23.18 -5.41 -5.03
N ILE A 216 23.89 -4.44 -5.61
CA ILE A 216 23.52 -3.03 -5.50
C ILE A 216 23.08 -2.54 -6.88
N GLU A 217 21.82 -2.13 -6.99
CA GLU A 217 21.21 -1.61 -8.22
C GLU A 217 20.87 -0.12 -8.02
N GLU A 218 21.10 0.71 -9.03
CA GLU A 218 20.79 2.14 -8.99
C GLU A 218 19.54 2.45 -9.82
N TRP A 219 18.56 3.11 -9.21
CA TRP A 219 17.36 3.59 -9.87
C TRP A 219 17.43 5.08 -10.07
N LEU A 220 17.70 5.48 -11.32
CA LEU A 220 17.68 6.87 -11.73
C LEU A 220 16.24 7.37 -11.86
N ILE A 221 15.97 8.54 -11.28
CA ILE A 221 14.72 9.31 -11.45
C ILE A 221 15.04 10.68 -12.06
N ASP A 222 14.16 11.18 -12.93
CA ASP A 222 14.39 12.46 -13.62
C ASP A 222 14.30 13.65 -12.67
N ASP A 223 13.13 13.86 -12.05
CA ASP A 223 12.86 14.97 -11.15
C ASP A 223 12.39 14.43 -9.79
N ALA A 224 13.18 14.69 -8.76
CA ALA A 224 12.91 14.28 -7.38
C ALA A 224 11.80 15.09 -6.69
N ASN A 225 11.23 16.11 -7.34
CA ASN A 225 10.17 16.96 -6.79
C ASN A 225 8.85 16.86 -7.55
N ASP A 226 8.81 16.22 -8.73
CA ASP A 226 7.59 15.99 -9.52
C ASP A 226 7.01 14.60 -9.24
N LEU A 227 5.92 14.53 -8.47
CA LEU A 227 5.25 13.27 -8.13
C LEU A 227 4.81 12.45 -9.35
N ASN A 228 4.43 13.07 -10.47
CA ASN A 228 4.02 12.34 -11.67
C ASN A 228 5.21 11.66 -12.33
N ARG A 229 6.37 12.34 -12.38
CA ARG A 229 7.62 11.76 -12.88
C ARG A 229 8.14 10.67 -11.96
N ILE A 230 8.15 10.92 -10.65
CA ILE A 230 8.53 9.91 -9.64
C ILE A 230 7.67 8.64 -9.81
N ARG A 231 6.35 8.81 -9.96
CA ARG A 231 5.44 7.68 -10.22
C ARG A 231 5.78 6.97 -11.52
N GLY A 232 5.99 7.71 -12.61
CA GLY A 232 6.32 7.16 -13.93
C GLY A 232 7.62 6.36 -13.92
N ASP A 233 8.63 6.82 -13.20
CA ASP A 233 9.96 6.20 -13.14
C ASP A 233 10.02 5.01 -12.16
N LEU A 234 9.37 5.13 -11.00
CA LEU A 234 9.48 4.14 -9.92
C LEU A 234 8.47 3.01 -10.05
N LEU A 235 7.22 3.29 -10.47
CA LEU A 235 6.16 2.28 -10.44
C LEU A 235 6.48 1.07 -11.34
N PRO A 236 6.92 1.22 -12.60
CA PRO A 236 7.25 0.08 -13.45
C PRO A 236 8.43 -0.75 -12.89
N LYS A 237 9.41 -0.08 -12.27
CA LYS A 237 10.58 -0.74 -11.66
C LYS A 237 10.18 -1.51 -10.40
N LEU A 238 9.33 -0.92 -9.57
CA LEU A 238 8.81 -1.57 -8.38
C LEU A 238 7.93 -2.78 -8.75
N GLU A 239 7.05 -2.65 -9.74
CA GLU A 239 6.23 -3.75 -10.24
C GLU A 239 7.10 -4.90 -10.79
N ARG A 240 8.23 -4.60 -11.43
CA ARG A 240 9.20 -5.61 -11.85
C ARG A 240 9.76 -6.36 -10.63
N ILE A 241 10.24 -5.63 -9.61
CA ILE A 241 10.81 -6.24 -8.41
C ILE A 241 9.77 -7.05 -7.63
N ILE A 242 8.52 -6.59 -7.52
CA ILE A 242 7.43 -7.34 -6.87
C ILE A 242 7.08 -8.64 -7.63
N ARG A 243 7.36 -8.71 -8.93
CA ARG A 243 7.20 -9.96 -9.70
C ARG A 243 8.38 -10.91 -9.50
N GLU A 244 9.58 -10.36 -9.36
CA GLU A 244 10.81 -11.13 -9.12
C GLU A 244 10.90 -11.65 -7.67
N GLU A 245 10.46 -10.84 -6.71
CA GLU A 245 10.53 -11.07 -5.27
C GLU A 245 9.17 -10.79 -4.64
N SER A 246 8.77 -11.54 -3.61
CA SER A 246 7.48 -11.30 -2.96
C SER A 246 7.44 -9.91 -2.30
N ALA A 247 6.30 -9.22 -2.35
CA ALA A 247 6.09 -7.97 -1.59
C ALA A 247 6.40 -8.13 -0.09
N GLU A 248 6.30 -9.36 0.42
CA GLU A 248 6.65 -9.70 1.80
C GLU A 248 8.16 -9.70 2.09
N GLU A 249 9.01 -9.74 1.06
CA GLU A 249 10.47 -9.76 1.15
C GLU A 249 11.12 -8.41 0.84
N ILE A 250 10.30 -7.41 0.52
CA ILE A 250 10.71 -6.04 0.19
C ILE A 250 10.47 -5.13 1.40
N THR A 251 11.41 -4.21 1.63
CA THR A 251 11.25 -3.08 2.55
C THR A 251 11.68 -1.80 1.86
N ILE A 252 10.90 -0.74 2.07
CA ILE A 252 11.18 0.60 1.56
C ILE A 252 11.64 1.48 2.72
N ASP A 253 12.86 2.01 2.64
CA ASP A 253 13.38 3.01 3.56
C ASP A 253 13.02 4.41 3.07
N ILE A 254 12.27 5.15 3.88
CA ILE A 254 11.80 6.50 3.55
C ILE A 254 12.59 7.61 4.26
N THR A 255 13.71 7.27 4.90
CA THR A 255 14.53 8.20 5.68
C THR A 255 15.20 9.25 4.78
N GLY A 256 15.66 8.81 3.61
CA GLY A 256 16.38 9.65 2.66
C GLY A 256 15.52 10.10 1.48
N GLY A 257 16.13 10.92 0.63
CA GLY A 257 15.48 11.58 -0.51
C GLY A 257 14.94 12.97 -0.18
N THR A 258 14.19 13.53 -1.13
CA THR A 258 13.34 14.70 -0.92
C THR A 258 12.06 14.24 -0.21
N ALA A 259 11.33 15.20 0.36
CA ALA A 259 10.00 14.93 0.88
C ALA A 259 9.13 14.22 -0.18
N ALA A 260 9.08 14.74 -1.42
CA ALA A 260 8.30 14.16 -2.51
C ALA A 260 8.61 12.67 -2.77
N ILE A 261 9.88 12.28 -2.74
CA ILE A 261 10.25 10.87 -2.88
C ILE A 261 9.80 10.05 -1.67
N SER A 262 10.08 10.50 -0.44
CA SER A 262 9.67 9.79 0.78
C SER A 262 8.16 9.58 0.83
N GLY A 263 7.38 10.60 0.43
CA GLY A 263 5.92 10.53 0.31
C GLY A 263 5.48 9.55 -0.77
N ALA A 264 6.06 9.62 -1.97
CA ALA A 264 5.73 8.67 -3.05
C ALA A 264 6.06 7.22 -2.67
N LEU A 265 7.24 6.98 -2.07
CA LEU A 265 7.67 5.67 -1.58
C LEU A 265 6.74 5.12 -0.49
N THR A 266 6.29 6.01 0.40
CA THR A 266 5.27 5.69 1.42
C THR A 266 3.95 5.25 0.77
N LEU A 267 3.45 6.01 -0.20
CA LEU A 267 2.22 5.66 -0.93
C LEU A 267 2.35 4.33 -1.66
N LEU A 268 3.50 4.06 -2.28
CA LEU A 268 3.80 2.79 -2.93
C LEU A 268 3.84 1.64 -1.92
N ALA A 269 4.45 1.84 -0.75
CA ALA A 269 4.48 0.85 0.30
C ALA A 269 3.07 0.47 0.78
N VAL A 270 2.19 1.46 0.94
CA VAL A 270 0.79 1.25 1.32
C VAL A 270 0.02 0.52 0.22
N LYS A 271 0.16 0.96 -1.04
CA LYS A 271 -0.55 0.41 -2.19
C LYS A 271 -0.24 -1.07 -2.41
N GLU A 272 1.03 -1.44 -2.28
CA GLU A 272 1.54 -2.78 -2.58
C GLU A 272 1.70 -3.67 -1.33
N ASP A 273 1.25 -3.19 -0.16
CA ASP A 273 1.40 -3.87 1.13
C ASP A 273 2.84 -4.25 1.49
N ILE A 274 3.79 -3.36 1.16
CA ILE A 274 5.22 -3.49 1.43
C ILE A 274 5.54 -2.84 2.79
N GLN A 275 6.50 -3.40 3.53
CA GLN A 275 6.99 -2.78 4.76
C GLN A 275 7.70 -1.46 4.46
N ALA A 276 7.29 -0.38 5.13
CA ALA A 276 8.06 0.86 5.17
C ALA A 276 8.87 0.94 6.47
N GLN A 277 10.08 1.49 6.39
CA GLN A 277 10.92 1.78 7.55
C GLN A 277 11.41 3.23 7.55
N TYR A 278 11.67 3.75 8.74
CA TYR A 278 12.26 5.06 8.97
C TYR A 278 13.32 4.99 10.07
N LEU A 279 14.49 5.56 9.83
CA LEU A 279 15.51 5.74 10.85
C LEU A 279 15.24 7.02 11.63
N ARG A 280 14.90 6.86 12.91
CA ARG A 280 14.88 7.97 13.87
C ARG A 280 16.30 8.43 14.18
N GLN A 281 16.66 9.63 13.74
CA GLN A 281 18.03 10.16 13.86
C GLN A 281 18.43 10.47 15.31
N ASP A 282 17.48 10.78 16.19
CA ASP A 282 17.71 11.07 17.61
C ASP A 282 18.15 9.83 18.41
N ARG A 283 17.57 8.67 18.09
CA ARG A 283 17.78 7.40 18.80
C ARG A 283 18.56 6.37 18.00
N LEU A 284 18.80 6.64 16.71
CA LEU A 284 19.41 5.72 15.75
C LEU A 284 18.68 4.38 15.69
N GLU A 285 17.36 4.43 15.81
CA GLU A 285 16.50 3.26 15.85
C GLU A 285 15.67 3.20 14.57
N ILE A 286 15.72 2.05 13.91
CA ILE A 286 14.87 1.76 12.76
C ILE A 286 13.48 1.41 13.27
N GLN A 287 12.50 2.20 12.84
CA GLN A 287 11.09 1.97 13.14
C GLN A 287 10.38 1.46 11.89
N LYS A 288 9.57 0.42 12.09
CA LYS A 288 8.55 0.05 11.11
C LYS A 288 7.48 1.13 11.12
N ILE A 289 7.07 1.58 9.95
CA ILE A 289 5.95 2.50 9.84
C ILE A 289 4.71 1.67 9.56
N ASP A 290 3.85 1.56 10.56
CA ASP A 290 2.53 0.97 10.39
C ASP A 290 1.63 2.04 9.79
N ILE A 291 1.63 2.12 8.45
CA ILE A 291 0.77 3.04 7.71
C ILE A 291 -0.46 2.27 7.25
N ASP A 292 -1.62 2.61 7.81
CA ASP A 292 -2.90 2.20 7.24
C ASP A 292 -3.43 3.30 6.30
N VAL A 293 -4.28 2.91 5.35
CA VAL A 293 -4.93 3.80 4.37
C VAL A 293 -5.77 4.89 5.06
N PHE A 294 -6.09 4.72 6.33
CA PHE A 294 -6.75 5.73 7.17
C PHE A 294 -5.80 6.84 7.65
N ASP A 295 -4.50 6.55 7.79
CA ASP A 295 -3.50 7.52 8.24
C ASP A 295 -2.96 8.35 7.08
N LEU A 296 -3.33 8.04 5.83
CA LEU A 296 -2.92 8.81 4.63
C LEU A 296 -3.36 10.27 4.69
N GLY A 297 -4.49 10.58 5.32
CA GLY A 297 -4.93 11.96 5.51
C GLY A 297 -4.00 12.73 6.44
N ASP A 298 -3.59 12.11 7.54
CA ASP A 298 -2.65 12.69 8.51
C ASP A 298 -1.23 12.76 7.93
N LEU A 299 -0.80 11.72 7.20
CA LEU A 299 0.46 11.70 6.46
C LEU A 299 0.50 12.77 5.38
N TRP A 300 -0.57 12.94 4.60
CA TRP A 300 -0.65 13.96 3.57
C TRP A 300 -0.71 15.37 4.16
N ARG A 301 -1.41 15.55 5.29
CA ARG A 301 -1.43 16.81 6.02
C ARG A 301 -0.04 17.17 6.52
N GLU A 302 0.63 16.27 7.25
CA GLU A 302 2.00 16.47 7.74
C GLU A 302 2.99 16.70 6.58
N PHE A 303 2.79 15.99 5.47
CA PHE A 303 3.56 16.16 4.25
C PHE A 303 3.37 17.53 3.60
N SER A 304 2.12 17.98 3.50
CA SER A 304 1.75 19.28 2.93
C SER A 304 2.24 20.45 3.78
N GLU A 305 2.16 20.32 5.11
CA GLU A 305 2.67 21.32 6.05
C GLU A 305 4.19 21.50 5.89
N ARG A 306 4.95 20.40 5.81
CA ARG A 306 6.40 20.44 5.60
C ARG A 306 6.84 20.93 4.22
N LEU A 307 6.01 20.72 3.19
CA LEU A 307 6.27 21.27 1.85
C LEU A 307 6.02 22.78 1.81
N MET A 308 4.96 23.25 2.47
CA MET A 308 4.56 24.66 2.52
C MET A 308 5.54 25.51 3.35
N GLU A 309 6.09 24.95 4.43
CA GLU A 309 7.06 25.64 5.30
C GLU A 309 8.42 25.92 4.63
N LYS A 310 8.76 25.22 3.54
CA LYS A 310 9.96 25.47 2.73
C LYS A 310 9.77 26.50 1.62
N THR A 311 8.55 26.97 1.38
CA THR A 311 8.21 27.97 0.36
C THR A 311 8.00 29.38 0.92
N SER A 312 8.16 29.58 2.24
CA SER A 312 8.20 30.88 2.92
C SER A 312 9.61 31.25 3.38
#